data_AF-A0A3D8PMX4-F1
#
_entry.id   AF-A0A3D8PMX4-F1
#
_cell.length_a   1.000
_cell.length_b   1.000
_cell.length_c   1.000
_cell.angle_alpha   90.00
_cell.angle_beta   90.00
_cell.angle_gamma   90.00
#
_symmetry.space_group_name_H-M   'P 1'
#
loop_
_entity.id
_entity.type
_entity.pdbx_description
1 polymer ?
#
loop_
_entity_poly.entity_id
_entity_poly.type
_entity_poly.pdbx_seq_one_letter_code
_entity_poly.pdbx_strand_id
1 'polypeptide(L)'
;MKEEIGGSKMTKNKLKGLVGLGSLITVIGFILLFFSVNFGLSLAENWIVKQVEQTGGADTSTYLIVIEGSTNNFLAAGSILFGIGLATIIFAYYKILNINEKK
;
A
#
# COMPACT_ATOMS: atom_id res chain seq x y z
N MET A 1 -1.81 2.67 -42.12
CA MET A 1 -0.77 3.49 -41.44
C MET A 1 -1.30 4.41 -40.33
N LYS A 2 -2.46 5.08 -40.45
CA LYS A 2 -2.99 5.92 -39.34
C LYS A 2 -3.51 5.12 -38.13
N GLU A 3 -3.99 3.89 -38.31
CA GLU A 3 -4.48 3.04 -37.20
C GLU A 3 -3.38 2.55 -36.26
N GLU A 4 -2.20 2.16 -36.76
CA GLU A 4 -1.08 1.73 -35.90
C GLU A 4 -0.56 2.87 -35.00
N ILE A 5 -0.55 4.10 -35.53
CA ILE A 5 -0.13 5.30 -34.78
C ILE A 5 -1.14 5.64 -33.67
N GLY A 6 -2.44 5.40 -33.92
CA GLY A 6 -3.51 5.56 -32.93
C GLY A 6 -3.44 4.56 -31.78
N GLY A 7 -3.19 3.28 -32.08
CA GLY A 7 -3.07 2.21 -31.08
C GLY A 7 -1.88 2.39 -30.12
N SER A 8 -0.72 2.82 -30.64
CA SER A 8 0.46 3.13 -29.82
C SER A 8 0.20 4.29 -28.85
N LYS A 9 -0.50 5.34 -29.29
CA LYS A 9 -0.80 6.53 -28.46
C LYS A 9 -1.80 6.20 -27.34
N MET A 10 -2.85 5.43 -27.63
CA MET A 10 -3.83 4.99 -26.63
C MET A 10 -3.19 4.08 -25.55
N THR A 11 -2.24 3.22 -25.95
CA THR A 11 -1.51 2.34 -25.04
C THR A 11 -0.60 3.13 -24.09
N LYS A 12 0.09 4.18 -24.57
CA LYS A 12 0.91 5.06 -23.72
C LYS A 12 0.08 5.82 -22.68
N ASN A 13 -1.13 6.28 -23.03
CA ASN A 13 -2.02 6.95 -22.08
C ASN A 13 -2.49 5.99 -20.97
N LYS A 14 -2.84 4.75 -21.31
CA LYS A 14 -3.18 3.72 -20.32
C LYS A 14 -2.00 3.40 -19.39
N LEU A 15 -0.78 3.34 -19.93
CA LEU A 15 0.43 3.11 -19.13
C LEU A 15 0.77 4.28 -18.20
N LYS A 16 0.56 5.53 -18.64
CA LYS A 16 0.68 6.70 -17.77
C LYS A 16 -0.33 6.66 -16.62
N GLY A 17 -1.57 6.27 -16.88
CA GLY A 17 -2.58 6.05 -15.84
C GLY A 17 -2.15 4.98 -14.84
N LEU A 18 -1.55 3.89 -15.32
CA LEU A 18 -1.03 2.81 -14.47
C LEU A 18 0.13 3.28 -13.57
N VAL A 19 1.03 4.13 -14.08
CA VAL A 19 2.07 4.76 -13.25
C VAL A 19 1.46 5.66 -12.17
N GLY A 20 0.43 6.44 -12.50
CA GLY A 20 -0.29 7.27 -11.53
C GLY A 20 -0.93 6.44 -10.41
N LEU A 21 -1.63 5.37 -10.76
CA LEU A 21 -2.22 4.45 -9.78
C LEU A 21 -1.14 3.73 -8.95
N GLY A 22 -0.08 3.25 -9.58
CA GLY A 22 1.05 2.61 -8.91
C GLY A 22 1.70 3.55 -7.90
N SER A 23 1.92 4.82 -8.27
CA SER A 23 2.46 5.84 -7.38
C SER A 23 1.57 6.10 -6.18
N LEU A 24 0.25 6.15 -6.37
CA LEU A 24 -0.71 6.34 -5.28
C LEU A 24 -0.67 5.16 -4.30
N ILE A 25 -0.64 3.93 -4.82
CA ILE A 25 -0.55 2.69 -4.03
C ILE A 25 0.78 2.65 -3.27
N THR A 26 1.90 3.00 -3.90
CA THR A 26 3.21 3.08 -3.25
C THR A 26 3.19 4.08 -2.09
N VAL A 27 2.62 5.27 -2.26
CA VAL A 27 2.52 6.27 -1.19
C VAL A 27 1.68 5.75 -0.02
N ILE A 28 0.53 5.12 -0.29
CA ILE A 28 -0.32 4.52 0.75
C ILE A 28 0.43 3.41 1.48
N GLY A 29 1.09 2.50 0.75
CA GLY A 29 1.89 1.42 1.33
C GLY A 29 3.04 1.93 2.19
N PHE A 30 3.70 3.00 1.74
CA PHE A 30 4.76 3.68 2.49
C PHE A 30 4.21 4.27 3.81
N ILE A 31 3.09 4.99 3.77
CA ILE A 31 2.46 5.54 4.98
C ILE A 31 2.12 4.41 5.95
N LEU A 32 1.50 3.32 5.47
CA LEU A 32 1.16 2.16 6.31
C LEU A 32 2.38 1.51 6.95
N LEU A 33 3.48 1.36 6.21
CA LEU A 33 4.75 0.80 6.70
C LEU A 33 5.33 1.66 7.84
N PHE A 34 5.53 2.95 7.59
CA PHE A 34 6.24 3.85 8.51
C PHE A 34 5.39 4.32 9.68
N PHE A 35 4.06 4.34 9.52
CA PHE A 35 3.12 4.69 10.58
C PHE A 35 2.45 3.46 11.22
N SER A 36 2.92 2.24 10.90
CA SER A 36 2.36 0.97 11.40
C SER A 36 2.26 0.93 12.93
N VAL A 37 3.29 1.39 13.63
CA VAL A 37 3.32 1.45 15.10
C VAL A 37 2.25 2.40 15.64
N ASN A 38 2.10 3.59 15.03
CA ASN A 38 1.09 4.56 15.46
C ASN A 38 -0.34 4.03 15.24
N PHE A 39 -0.58 3.36 14.12
CA PHE A 39 -1.88 2.72 13.85
C PHE A 39 -2.14 1.54 14.79
N GLY A 40 -1.13 0.72 15.04
CA GLY A 40 -1.23 -0.41 15.98
C GLY A 40 -1.53 0.07 17.40
N LEU A 41 -0.87 1.14 17.85
CA LEU A 41 -1.09 1.73 19.16
C LEU A 41 -2.51 2.32 19.29
N SER A 42 -2.97 3.09 18.30
CA SER A 42 -4.33 3.65 18.30
C SER A 42 -5.43 2.58 18.34
N LEU A 43 -5.23 1.44 17.67
CA LEU A 43 -6.17 0.33 17.73
C LEU A 43 -6.14 -0.40 19.07
N ALA A 44 -4.95 -0.56 19.64
CA ALA A 44 -4.80 -1.17 20.95
C ALA A 44 -5.40 -0.28 22.07
N GLU A 45 -5.23 1.03 21.99
CA GLU A 45 -5.86 1.99 22.91
C GLU A 45 -7.39 1.89 22.85
N ASN A 46 -7.96 1.91 21.64
CA ASN A 46 -9.40 1.73 21.45
C ASN A 46 -9.90 0.35 21.93
N TRP A 47 -9.08 -0.70 21.80
CA TRP A 47 -9.39 -2.02 22.32
C TRP A 47 -9.38 -2.05 23.84
N ILE A 48 -8.40 -1.41 24.51
CA ILE A 48 -8.34 -1.32 25.97
C ILE A 48 -9.57 -0.61 26.54
N VAL A 49 -9.98 0.52 25.96
CA VAL A 49 -11.14 1.27 26.45
C VAL A 49 -12.39 0.39 26.45
N LYS A 50 -12.62 -0.35 25.36
CA LYS A 50 -13.74 -1.29 25.24
C LYS A 50 -13.63 -2.47 26.21
N GLN A 51 -12.42 -3.00 26.42
CA GLN A 51 -12.22 -4.11 27.35
C GLN A 51 -12.45 -3.70 28.79
N VAL A 52 -11.90 -2.56 29.22
CA VAL A 52 -12.08 -2.08 30.59
C VAL A 52 -13.57 -1.81 30.89
N GLU A 53 -14.33 -1.29 29.91
CA GLU A 53 -15.79 -1.14 30.04
C GLU A 53 -16.54 -2.47 30.20
N GLN A 54 -16.07 -3.54 29.56
CA GLN A 54 -16.77 -4.84 29.54
C GLN A 54 -16.35 -5.78 30.68
N THR A 55 -15.06 -5.83 31.01
CA THR A 55 -14.50 -6.81 31.95
C THR A 55 -13.94 -6.19 33.23
N GLY A 56 -13.97 -4.85 33.37
CA GLY A 56 -13.51 -4.15 34.58
C GLY A 56 -11.98 -4.07 34.72
N GLY A 57 -11.24 -4.49 33.70
CA GLY A 57 -9.79 -4.48 33.67
C GLY A 57 -9.23 -5.17 32.43
N ALA A 58 -8.02 -4.80 32.03
CA ALA A 58 -7.27 -5.41 30.94
C ALA A 58 -5.91 -5.88 31.45
N ASP A 59 -5.56 -7.12 31.14
CA ASP A 59 -4.25 -7.67 31.48
C ASP A 59 -3.16 -7.13 30.52
N THR A 60 -2.02 -6.75 31.07
CA THR A 60 -0.90 -6.15 30.32
C THR A 60 -0.37 -7.07 29.23
N SER A 61 -0.36 -8.39 29.45
CA SER A 61 0.13 -9.34 28.45
C SER A 61 -0.80 -9.40 27.23
N THR A 62 -2.11 -9.31 27.44
CA THR A 62 -3.09 -9.29 26.35
C THR A 62 -2.99 -7.99 25.56
N TYR A 63 -2.79 -6.86 26.24
CA TYR A 63 -2.61 -5.57 25.58
C TYR A 63 -1.37 -5.54 24.65
N LEU A 64 -0.24 -6.08 25.12
CA LEU A 64 0.98 -6.18 24.30
C LEU A 64 0.75 -7.02 23.04
N ILE A 65 0.07 -8.16 23.17
CA ILE A 65 -0.28 -9.01 22.01
C ILE A 65 -1.14 -8.25 21.00
N VAL A 66 -2.10 -7.44 21.46
CA VAL A 66 -2.96 -6.63 20.58
C VAL A 66 -2.16 -5.53 19.87
N ILE A 67 -1.23 -4.85 20.56
CA ILE A 67 -0.35 -3.85 19.94
C ILE A 67 0.54 -4.49 18.88
N GLU A 68 1.24 -5.56 19.24
CA GLU A 68 2.18 -6.24 18.33
C GLU A 68 1.44 -6.82 17.13
N GLY A 69 0.31 -7.49 17.36
CA GLY A 69 -0.53 -8.05 16.29
C GLY A 69 -1.06 -6.97 15.35
N SER A 70 -1.60 -5.87 15.90
CA SER A 70 -2.11 -4.76 15.09
C SER A 70 -0.99 -4.09 14.29
N THR A 71 0.14 -3.79 14.94
CA THR A 71 1.32 -3.19 14.30
C THR A 71 1.84 -4.06 13.17
N ASN A 72 2.01 -5.37 13.41
CA ASN A 72 2.52 -6.31 12.42
C ASN A 72 1.57 -6.44 11.22
N ASN A 73 0.26 -6.38 11.45
CA ASN A 73 -0.72 -6.37 10.35
C ASN A 73 -0.56 -5.14 9.45
N PHE A 74 -0.42 -3.94 10.01
CA PHE A 74 -0.16 -2.72 9.20
C PHE A 74 1.19 -2.77 8.50
N LEU A 75 2.22 -3.28 9.18
CA LEU A 75 3.55 -3.45 8.60
C LEU A 75 3.51 -4.40 7.39
N ALA A 76 2.85 -5.55 7.55
CA ALA A 76 2.69 -6.55 6.48
C ALA A 76 1.86 -5.99 5.31
N ALA A 77 0.70 -5.38 5.60
CA ALA A 77 -0.16 -4.79 4.58
C ALA A 77 0.55 -3.66 3.82
N GLY A 78 1.22 -2.75 4.55
CA GLY A 78 2.01 -1.67 3.98
C GLY A 78 3.14 -2.18 3.10
N SER A 79 3.83 -3.24 3.53
CA SER A 79 4.92 -3.88 2.76
C SER A 79 4.43 -4.46 1.43
N ILE A 80 3.30 -5.16 1.46
CA ILE A 80 2.68 -5.76 0.26
C ILE A 80 2.24 -4.65 -0.70
N LEU A 81 1.53 -3.63 -0.21
CA LEU A 81 1.07 -2.50 -1.01
C LEU A 81 2.26 -1.73 -1.62
N PHE A 82 3.29 -1.45 -0.83
CA PHE A 82 4.48 -0.77 -1.28
C PHE A 82 5.23 -1.57 -2.35
N GLY A 83 5.40 -2.87 -2.13
CA GLY A 83 6.04 -3.79 -3.08
C GLY A 83 5.28 -3.89 -4.41
N ILE A 84 3.97 -4.09 -4.37
CA ILE A 84 3.12 -4.15 -5.58
C ILE A 84 3.13 -2.81 -6.32
N GLY A 85 3.06 -1.70 -5.59
CA GLY A 85 3.10 -0.36 -6.18
C GLY A 85 4.42 -0.12 -6.93
N LEU A 86 5.56 -0.42 -6.29
CA LEU A 86 6.88 -0.32 -6.92
C LEU A 86 7.01 -1.24 -8.13
N ALA A 87 6.61 -2.51 -8.01
CA ALA A 87 6.65 -3.46 -9.12
C ALA A 87 5.82 -2.99 -10.32
N THR A 88 4.64 -2.41 -10.05
CA THR A 88 3.77 -1.85 -11.09
C THR A 88 4.42 -0.66 -11.80
N ILE A 89 5.05 0.25 -11.05
CA ILE A 89 5.76 1.41 -11.62
C ILE A 89 6.93 0.94 -12.49
N ILE A 90 7.76 0.01 -11.99
CA ILE A 90 8.90 -0.54 -12.73
C ILE A 90 8.43 -1.22 -14.02
N PHE A 91 7.40 -2.06 -13.93
CA PHE A 91 6.83 -2.74 -15.09
C PHE A 91 6.28 -1.75 -16.13
N ALA A 92 5.51 -0.76 -15.68
CA ALA A 92 4.96 0.27 -16.57
C ALA A 92 6.08 1.10 -17.23
N TYR A 93 7.12 1.46 -16.47
CA TYR A 93 8.28 2.18 -16.98
C TYR A 93 9.03 1.38 -18.05
N TYR A 94 9.35 0.10 -17.77
CA TYR A 94 10.00 -0.79 -18.73
C TYR A 94 9.20 -0.92 -20.03
N LYS A 95 7.87 -1.08 -19.92
CA LYS A 95 6.99 -1.20 -21.08
C LYS A 95 6.93 0.11 -21.88
N ILE A 96 6.91 1.27 -21.23
CA ILE A 96 6.95 2.57 -21.92
C ILE A 96 8.27 2.73 -22.69
N LEU A 97 9.40 2.39 -22.07
CA LEU A 97 10.73 2.49 -22.68
C LEU A 97 10.84 1.62 -23.93
N ASN A 98 10.42 0.35 -23.84
CA ASN A 98 10.45 -0.57 -24.98
C ASN A 98 9.50 -0.15 -26.13
N ILE A 99 8.38 0.53 -25.84
CA ILE A 99 7.51 1.10 -26.89
C ILE A 99 8.15 2.32 -27.54
N ASN A 100 8.97 3.09 -26.81
CA ASN A 100 9.68 4.23 -27.37
C ASN A 100 10.87 3.80 -28.25
N GLU A 101 11.57 2.72 -27.90
CA GLU A 101 12.67 2.19 -28.72
C GLU A 101 12.21 1.54 -30.03
N LYS A 102 11.00 0.99 -30.08
CA LYS A 102 10.40 0.40 -31.30
C LYS A 102 9.79 1.41 -32.28
N LYS A 103 9.95 2.71 -32.03
CA LYS A 103 9.31 3.78 -32.79
C LYS A 103 10.33 4.64 -33.51
#